data_AF-A0A8S7IIQ8-F1
#
_entry.id   AF-A0A8S7IIQ8-F1
#
_cell.length_a   1.000
_cell.length_b   1.000
_cell.length_c   1.000
_cell.angle_alpha   90.00
_cell.angle_beta   90.00
_cell.angle_gamma   90.00
#
_symmetry.space_group_name_H-M   'P 1'
#
loop_
_entity.id
_entity.type
_entity.pdbx_description
1 polymer ?
#
loop_
_entity_poly.entity_id
_entity_poly.type
_entity_poly.pdbx_seq_one_letter_code
_entity_poly.pdbx_strand_id
1 'polypeptide(L)'
;MTSEVKLKTGGDPRSLPDYAALRDEISKLTHPARPDVDWRYVETLCLRLYEHNGVELQTASWYTIARMHTTGLSGLNEGLALIVALTRHHWSVMWPLNTHARLEIITGLFNCLQKTLRAMPPDDRDNLPLLYQTETFLKALSDTLARHELKQSSKVALPEAMVKGYITRLENQPVQGEASSPVTLPAQALRSDASDVQEHQTLPHSRLVYVVSETKAEPTSSLQKFPPTFLKPFVAGVCAALLAVSVAIPGW
;
A
#
# COMPACT_ATOMS: atom_id res chain seq x y z
N MET A 1 8.37 15.37 -18.66
CA MET A 1 9.55 15.47 -17.77
C MET A 1 9.05 15.27 -16.35
N THR A 2 9.09 14.04 -15.86
CA THR A 2 8.82 13.76 -14.44
C THR A 2 10.07 14.16 -13.68
N SER A 3 9.98 15.21 -12.86
CA SER A 3 11.06 15.57 -11.94
C SER A 3 11.39 14.35 -11.08
N GLU A 4 12.54 13.75 -11.31
CA GLU A 4 13.04 12.64 -10.52
C GLU A 4 13.30 13.19 -9.12
N VAL A 5 12.39 12.91 -8.17
CA VAL A 5 12.57 13.29 -6.77
C VAL A 5 13.80 12.55 -6.28
N LYS A 6 14.92 13.26 -6.18
CA LYS A 6 16.20 12.68 -5.77
C LYS A 6 16.13 12.39 -4.28
N LEU A 7 15.99 11.11 -3.92
CA LEU A 7 16.03 10.65 -2.54
C LEU A 7 17.39 10.97 -1.92
N LYS A 8 17.40 11.78 -0.86
CA LYS A 8 18.61 12.04 -0.06
C LYS A 8 18.82 10.88 0.92
N THR A 9 19.80 10.02 0.66
CA THR A 9 20.18 8.95 1.60
C THR A 9 20.91 9.50 2.82
N GLY A 10 20.60 8.97 4.00
CA GLY A 10 21.23 9.33 5.26
C GLY A 10 22.35 8.40 5.71
N GLY A 11 23.10 8.85 6.72
CA GLY A 11 24.15 8.08 7.38
C GLY A 11 23.64 7.35 8.62
N ASP A 12 24.52 7.13 9.58
CA ASP A 12 24.21 6.49 10.85
C ASP A 12 23.37 7.41 11.76
N PRO A 13 22.11 7.07 12.07
CA PRO A 13 21.23 7.92 12.86
C PRO A 13 21.46 7.77 14.38
N ARG A 14 22.30 6.83 14.84
CA ARG A 14 22.34 6.38 16.25
C ARG A 14 22.79 7.45 17.26
N SER A 15 23.48 8.49 16.81
CA SER A 15 23.88 9.62 17.65
C SER A 15 22.81 10.70 17.77
N LEU A 16 21.72 10.62 17.00
CA LEU A 16 20.67 11.63 16.96
C LEU A 16 19.65 11.40 18.08
N PRO A 17 19.23 12.45 18.81
CA PRO A 17 18.27 12.32 19.91
C PRO A 17 16.92 11.79 19.43
N ASP A 18 16.48 12.20 18.24
CA ASP A 18 15.22 11.73 17.64
C ASP A 18 15.25 10.22 17.37
N TYR A 19 16.43 9.65 17.09
CA TYR A 19 16.59 8.20 16.89
C TYR A 19 16.52 7.43 18.23
N ALA A 20 17.06 7.99 19.30
CA ALA A 20 16.92 7.41 20.64
C ALA A 20 15.44 7.39 21.06
N ALA A 21 14.74 8.52 20.92
CA ALA A 21 13.30 8.61 21.21
C ALA A 21 12.48 7.63 20.36
N LEU A 22 12.82 7.47 19.07
CA LEU A 22 12.15 6.54 18.17
C LEU A 22 12.34 5.09 18.62
N ARG A 23 13.55 4.72 19.04
CA ARG A 23 13.84 3.39 19.58
C ARG A 23 13.07 3.11 20.87
N ASP A 24 13.01 4.09 21.76
CA ASP A 24 12.29 3.96 23.03
C ASP A 24 10.80 3.71 22.77
N GLU A 25 10.21 4.45 21.83
CA GLU A 25 8.81 4.28 21.44
C GLU A 25 8.56 2.89 20.81
N ILE A 26 9.41 2.45 19.88
CA ILE A 26 9.29 1.13 19.23
C ILE A 26 9.54 -0.03 20.21
N SER A 27 10.38 0.16 21.23
CA SER A 27 10.71 -0.88 22.22
C SER A 27 9.50 -1.38 23.01
N LYS A 28 8.44 -0.56 23.09
CA LYS A 28 7.14 -0.88 23.69
C LYS A 28 6.50 -2.14 23.09
N LEU A 29 6.73 -2.41 21.79
CA LEU A 29 6.23 -3.62 21.11
C LEU A 29 6.74 -4.93 21.74
N THR A 30 7.90 -4.88 22.40
CA THR A 30 8.53 -6.03 23.05
C THR A 30 8.50 -5.95 24.57
N HIS A 31 7.92 -4.89 25.12
CA HIS A 31 7.93 -4.65 26.56
C HIS A 31 6.93 -5.58 27.27
N PRO A 32 7.32 -6.24 28.39
CA PRO A 32 6.45 -7.19 29.09
C PRO A 32 5.10 -6.61 29.54
N ALA A 33 5.09 -5.33 29.93
CA ALA A 33 3.86 -4.63 30.33
C ALA A 33 2.97 -4.17 29.15
N ARG A 34 3.40 -4.40 27.90
CA ARG A 34 2.66 -4.08 26.66
C ARG A 34 2.04 -2.67 26.62
N PRO A 35 2.81 -1.59 26.90
CA PRO A 35 2.32 -0.25 26.67
C PRO A 35 2.01 -0.04 25.19
N ASP A 36 0.98 0.75 24.89
CA ASP A 36 0.61 1.10 23.53
C ASP A 36 1.69 1.98 22.87
N VAL A 37 1.92 1.72 21.58
CA VAL A 37 2.81 2.52 20.74
C VAL A 37 2.04 3.71 20.18
N ASP A 38 2.59 4.91 20.32
CA ASP A 38 2.11 6.10 19.63
C ASP A 38 2.65 6.14 18.20
N TRP A 39 1.89 5.58 17.27
CA TRP A 39 2.28 5.50 15.86
C TRP A 39 2.38 6.87 15.17
N ARG A 40 1.63 7.89 15.62
CA ARG A 40 1.76 9.26 15.07
C ARG A 40 3.06 9.91 15.53
N TYR A 41 3.47 9.64 16.77
CA TYR A 41 4.75 10.09 17.28
C TYR A 41 5.91 9.40 16.56
N VAL A 42 5.84 8.07 16.35
CA VAL A 42 6.80 7.32 15.53
C VAL A 42 6.93 7.93 14.13
N GLU A 43 5.82 8.22 13.46
CA GLU A 43 5.82 8.87 12.14
C GLU A 43 6.53 10.23 12.17
N THR A 44 6.21 11.06 13.15
CA THR A 44 6.81 12.40 13.34
C THR A 44 8.33 12.31 13.52
N LEU A 45 8.81 11.39 14.35
CA LEU A 45 10.24 11.16 14.58
C LEU A 45 10.94 10.68 13.31
N CYS A 46 10.34 9.76 12.57
CA CYS A 46 10.88 9.29 11.29
C CYS A 46 11.06 10.42 10.28
N LEU A 47 10.05 11.30 10.14
CA LEU A 47 10.11 12.44 9.22
C LEU A 47 11.19 13.45 9.63
N ARG A 48 11.32 13.76 10.94
CA ARG A 48 12.40 14.61 11.45
C ARG A 48 13.79 14.03 11.20
N LEU A 49 13.94 12.71 11.34
CA LEU A 49 15.19 12.03 11.02
C LEU A 49 15.52 12.11 9.53
N TYR A 50 14.53 12.02 8.64
CA TYR A 50 14.77 12.21 7.20
C TYR A 50 15.26 13.62 6.86
N GLU A 51 14.73 14.64 7.54
CA GLU A 51 15.17 16.02 7.35
C GLU A 51 16.62 16.21 7.79
N HIS A 52 16.97 15.78 9.00
CA HIS A 52 18.28 16.02 9.59
C HIS A 52 19.38 15.06 9.11
N ASN A 53 19.09 13.76 9.01
CA ASN A 53 20.05 12.73 8.62
C ASN A 53 20.00 12.43 7.12
N GLY A 54 18.79 12.44 6.53
CA GLY A 54 18.48 11.76 5.29
C GLY A 54 17.85 10.39 5.53
N VAL A 55 17.34 9.78 4.46
CA VAL A 55 16.61 8.52 4.54
C VAL A 55 17.57 7.34 4.65
N GLU A 56 17.40 6.53 5.69
CA GLU A 56 18.10 5.26 5.88
C GLU A 56 17.13 4.11 6.18
N LEU A 57 17.58 2.87 6.02
CA LEU A 57 16.72 1.69 5.95
C LEU A 57 15.93 1.40 7.23
N GLN A 58 16.52 1.60 8.41
CA GLN A 58 15.88 1.31 9.70
C GLN A 58 14.70 2.26 9.96
N THR A 59 14.91 3.56 9.81
CA THR A 59 13.85 4.57 9.95
C THR A 59 12.82 4.43 8.84
N ALA A 60 13.22 4.10 7.60
CA ALA A 60 12.28 3.73 6.52
C ALA A 60 11.39 2.54 6.85
N SER A 61 11.95 1.51 7.49
CA SER A 61 11.19 0.35 7.94
C SER A 61 10.15 0.73 8.99
N TRP A 62 10.53 1.47 10.04
CA TRP A 62 9.59 1.90 11.08
C TRP A 62 8.56 2.89 10.56
N TYR A 63 8.95 3.82 9.70
CA TYR A 63 8.03 4.74 9.02
C TYR A 63 6.96 3.98 8.22
N THR A 64 7.34 2.93 7.50
CA THR A 64 6.38 2.11 6.72
C THR A 64 5.29 1.52 7.61
N ILE A 65 5.67 0.99 8.78
CA ILE A 65 4.71 0.43 9.74
C ILE A 65 3.86 1.52 10.39
N ALA A 66 4.48 2.64 10.80
CA ALA A 66 3.76 3.78 11.37
C ALA A 66 2.70 4.32 10.41
N ARG A 67 3.07 4.52 9.14
CA ARG A 67 2.16 4.99 8.08
C ARG A 67 1.02 4.02 7.81
N MET A 68 1.27 2.72 7.92
CA MET A 68 0.19 1.73 7.85
C MET A 68 -0.80 1.89 9.02
N HIS A 69 -0.31 2.14 10.23
CA HIS A 69 -1.18 2.39 11.40
C HIS A 69 -1.93 3.73 11.32
N THR A 70 -1.34 4.78 10.73
CA THR A 70 -1.95 6.12 10.70
C THR A 70 -2.86 6.35 9.50
N THR A 71 -2.54 5.75 8.35
CA THR A 71 -3.23 6.00 7.07
C THR A 71 -3.62 4.74 6.30
N GLY A 72 -3.44 3.55 6.88
CA GLY A 72 -3.84 2.29 6.25
C GLY A 72 -2.96 1.91 5.06
N LEU A 73 -3.55 1.27 4.04
CA LEU A 73 -2.81 0.75 2.89
C LEU A 73 -2.13 1.82 2.04
N SER A 74 -2.68 3.03 1.97
CA SER A 74 -2.03 4.15 1.26
C SER A 74 -0.69 4.49 1.90
N GLY A 75 -0.65 4.61 3.23
CA GLY A 75 0.58 4.82 3.99
C GLY A 75 1.57 3.67 3.88
N LEU A 76 1.08 2.43 3.92
CA LEU A 76 1.92 1.25 3.65
C LEU A 76 2.60 1.36 2.29
N ASN A 77 1.84 1.72 1.25
CA ASN A 77 2.35 1.82 -0.11
C ASN A 77 3.39 2.95 -0.27
N GLU A 78 3.21 4.08 0.39
CA GLU A 78 4.22 5.14 0.44
C GLU A 78 5.53 4.66 1.09
N GLY A 79 5.44 3.96 2.21
CA GLY A 79 6.60 3.37 2.88
C GLY A 79 7.29 2.30 2.03
N LEU A 80 6.54 1.38 1.43
CA LEU A 80 7.09 0.35 0.56
C LEU A 80 7.75 0.95 -0.70
N ALA A 81 7.20 2.02 -1.26
CA ALA A 81 7.83 2.75 -2.37
C ALA A 81 9.22 3.28 -1.97
N LEU A 82 9.36 3.80 -0.74
CA LEU A 82 10.62 4.26 -0.19
C LEU A 82 11.63 3.11 -0.02
N ILE A 83 11.21 1.97 0.51
CA ILE A 83 12.06 0.78 0.66
C ILE A 83 12.49 0.24 -0.71
N VAL A 84 11.59 0.23 -1.71
CA VAL A 84 11.94 -0.14 -3.09
C VAL A 84 12.98 0.80 -3.66
N ALA A 85 12.80 2.11 -3.51
CA ALA A 85 13.75 3.10 -4.01
C ALA A 85 15.14 2.92 -3.39
N LEU A 86 15.19 2.76 -2.06
CA LEU A 86 16.42 2.52 -1.30
C LEU A 86 17.15 1.25 -1.77
N THR A 87 16.43 0.12 -1.82
CA THR A 87 17.02 -1.18 -2.16
C THR A 87 17.41 -1.27 -3.64
N ARG A 88 16.68 -0.60 -4.54
CA ARG A 88 16.93 -0.66 -5.98
C ARG A 88 18.05 0.28 -6.42
N HIS A 89 18.05 1.51 -5.92
CA HIS A 89 18.92 2.58 -6.45
C HIS A 89 20.08 2.94 -5.52
N HIS A 90 19.95 2.65 -4.23
CA HIS A 90 20.89 3.11 -3.22
C HIS A 90 21.53 1.97 -2.42
N TRP A 91 21.40 0.72 -2.88
CA TRP A 91 21.91 -0.44 -2.14
C TRP A 91 23.37 -0.30 -1.68
N SER A 92 24.28 0.17 -2.52
CA SER A 92 25.71 0.26 -2.15
C SER A 92 25.99 1.30 -1.05
N VAL A 93 25.22 2.39 -0.99
CA VAL A 93 25.48 3.55 -0.13
C VAL A 93 24.50 3.67 1.06
N MET A 94 23.39 2.93 1.02
CA MET A 94 22.35 2.96 2.05
C MET A 94 22.90 2.46 3.39
N TRP A 95 22.62 3.20 4.46
CA TRP A 95 22.87 2.73 5.82
C TRP A 95 21.79 1.73 6.29
N PRO A 96 22.14 0.66 7.03
CA PRO A 96 23.50 0.25 7.43
C PRO A 96 24.34 -0.26 6.27
N LEU A 97 25.66 -0.06 6.27
CA LEU A 97 26.54 -0.55 5.21
C LEU A 97 26.68 -2.09 5.19
N ASN A 98 26.43 -2.74 6.32
CA ASN A 98 26.54 -4.19 6.46
C ASN A 98 25.29 -4.91 5.86
N THR A 99 25.51 -5.81 4.90
CA THR A 99 24.44 -6.55 4.22
C THR A 99 23.59 -7.41 5.16
N HIS A 100 24.20 -8.06 6.16
CA HIS A 100 23.46 -8.85 7.14
C HIS A 100 22.54 -7.96 7.98
N ALA A 101 23.00 -6.79 8.43
CA ALA A 101 22.16 -5.84 9.14
C ALA A 101 20.98 -5.35 8.28
N ARG A 102 21.18 -5.10 6.98
CA ARG A 102 20.08 -4.76 6.06
C ARG A 102 19.04 -5.89 5.98
N LEU A 103 19.51 -7.12 5.86
CA LEU A 103 18.65 -8.30 5.80
C LEU A 103 17.81 -8.45 7.07
N GLU A 104 18.40 -8.24 8.25
CA GLU A 104 17.68 -8.29 9.53
C GLU A 104 16.57 -7.22 9.58
N ILE A 105 16.86 -5.99 9.14
CA ILE A 105 15.88 -4.91 9.10
C ILE A 105 14.72 -5.24 8.15
N ILE A 106 15.03 -5.75 6.96
CA ILE A 106 14.04 -6.12 5.94
C ILE A 106 13.17 -7.30 6.42
N THR A 107 13.79 -8.31 7.04
CA THR A 107 13.07 -9.44 7.62
C THR A 107 12.18 -8.97 8.78
N GLY A 108 12.68 -8.07 9.62
CA GLY A 108 11.92 -7.40 10.67
C GLY A 108 10.70 -6.65 10.12
N LEU A 109 10.88 -5.86 9.06
CA LEU A 109 9.80 -5.16 8.35
C LEU A 109 8.71 -6.13 7.91
N PHE A 110 9.07 -7.20 7.21
CA PHE A 110 8.10 -8.18 6.71
C PHE A 110 7.38 -8.92 7.83
N ASN A 111 8.05 -9.20 8.96
CA ASN A 111 7.40 -9.80 10.12
C ASN A 111 6.39 -8.83 10.77
N CYS A 112 6.76 -7.55 10.92
CA CYS A 112 5.86 -6.52 11.42
C CYS A 112 4.67 -6.33 10.47
N LEU A 113 4.92 -6.19 9.17
CA LEU A 113 3.88 -6.05 8.16
C LEU A 113 2.85 -7.20 8.22
N GLN A 114 3.30 -8.45 8.31
CA GLN A 114 2.39 -9.58 8.45
C GLN A 114 1.56 -9.51 9.74
N LYS A 115 2.14 -9.09 10.86
CA LYS A 115 1.39 -8.91 12.12
C LYS A 115 0.36 -7.79 11.98
N THR A 116 0.76 -6.66 11.40
CA THR A 116 -0.08 -5.48 11.20
C THR A 116 -1.23 -5.76 10.23
N LEU A 117 -1.02 -6.47 9.12
CA LEU A 117 -2.08 -6.90 8.20
C LEU A 117 -3.10 -7.85 8.86
N ARG A 118 -2.66 -8.71 9.79
CA ARG A 118 -3.58 -9.56 10.55
C ARG A 118 -4.38 -8.76 11.58
N ALA A 119 -3.76 -7.76 12.21
CA ALA A 119 -4.42 -6.92 13.22
C ALA A 119 -5.39 -5.90 12.60
N MET A 120 -5.10 -5.43 11.38
CA MET A 120 -5.90 -4.47 10.62
C MET A 120 -6.15 -5.01 9.21
N PRO A 121 -7.03 -6.02 9.07
CA PRO A 121 -7.28 -6.65 7.78
C PRO A 121 -7.98 -5.66 6.83
N PRO A 122 -7.48 -5.46 5.59
CA PRO A 122 -8.10 -4.59 4.60
C PRO A 122 -9.27 -5.30 3.91
N ASP A 123 -10.36 -5.58 4.64
CA ASP A 123 -11.49 -6.37 4.16
C ASP A 123 -12.51 -5.59 3.30
N ASP A 124 -12.31 -4.30 3.11
CA ASP A 124 -13.13 -3.50 2.20
C ASP A 124 -12.69 -3.70 0.74
N ARG A 125 -13.64 -3.92 -0.16
CA ARG A 125 -13.41 -4.06 -1.60
C ARG A 125 -12.82 -2.79 -2.22
N ASP A 126 -13.10 -1.62 -1.65
CA ASP A 126 -12.53 -0.34 -2.10
C ASP A 126 -10.99 -0.29 -1.92
N ASN A 127 -10.43 -1.19 -1.12
CA ASN A 127 -8.98 -1.32 -0.95
C ASN A 127 -8.27 -2.09 -2.07
N LEU A 128 -9.00 -2.73 -2.99
CA LEU A 128 -8.41 -3.55 -4.06
C LEU A 128 -7.30 -2.82 -4.85
N PRO A 129 -7.48 -1.56 -5.32
CA PRO A 129 -6.43 -0.85 -6.03
C PRO A 129 -5.15 -0.67 -5.20
N LEU A 130 -5.29 -0.37 -3.90
CA LEU A 130 -4.16 -0.23 -2.99
C LEU A 130 -3.47 -1.56 -2.72
N LEU A 131 -4.23 -2.67 -2.65
CA LEU A 131 -3.67 -4.02 -2.49
C LEU A 131 -2.85 -4.46 -3.71
N TYR A 132 -3.32 -4.20 -4.94
CA TYR A 132 -2.50 -4.47 -6.13
C TYR A 132 -1.23 -3.63 -6.16
N GLN A 133 -1.30 -2.38 -5.69
CA GLN A 133 -0.10 -1.55 -5.55
C GLN A 133 0.86 -2.12 -4.49
N THR A 134 0.34 -2.58 -3.34
CA THR A 134 1.14 -3.28 -2.33
C THR A 134 1.81 -4.52 -2.92
N GLU A 135 1.06 -5.35 -3.66
CA GLU A 135 1.59 -6.54 -4.34
C GLU A 135 2.73 -6.16 -5.30
N THR A 136 2.53 -5.10 -6.09
CA THR A 136 3.53 -4.59 -7.04
C THR A 136 4.82 -4.20 -6.33
N PHE A 137 4.74 -3.48 -5.21
CA PHE A 137 5.92 -3.11 -4.44
C PHE A 137 6.60 -4.31 -3.78
N LEU A 138 5.84 -5.24 -3.22
CA LEU A 138 6.40 -6.46 -2.63
C LEU A 138 7.13 -7.31 -3.69
N LYS A 139 6.56 -7.42 -4.90
CA LYS A 139 7.22 -8.09 -6.03
C LYS A 139 8.50 -7.38 -6.45
N ALA A 140 8.49 -6.05 -6.54
CA ALA A 140 9.68 -5.26 -6.85
C ALA A 140 10.79 -5.44 -5.79
N LEU A 141 10.42 -5.53 -4.50
CA LEU A 141 11.36 -5.87 -3.43
C LEU A 141 11.88 -7.30 -3.59
N SER A 142 11.01 -8.27 -3.85
CA SER A 142 11.36 -9.67 -4.07
C SER A 142 12.37 -9.84 -5.20
N ASP A 143 12.18 -9.14 -6.32
CA ASP A 143 13.10 -9.13 -7.46
C ASP A 143 14.43 -8.46 -7.12
N THR A 144 14.40 -7.37 -6.35
CA THR A 144 15.61 -6.67 -5.92
C THR A 144 16.42 -7.50 -4.94
N LEU A 145 15.77 -8.16 -3.98
CA LEU A 145 16.40 -9.07 -3.03
C LEU A 145 16.95 -10.32 -3.72
N ALA A 146 16.32 -10.80 -4.79
CA ALA A 146 16.87 -11.88 -5.61
C ALA A 146 18.19 -11.47 -6.27
N ARG A 147 18.29 -10.26 -6.81
CA ARG A 147 19.53 -9.72 -7.40
C ARG A 147 20.67 -9.58 -6.38
N HIS A 148 20.33 -9.44 -5.10
CA HIS A 148 21.31 -9.41 -4.01
C HIS A 148 21.55 -10.79 -3.36
N GLU A 149 20.95 -11.86 -3.89
CA GLU A 149 21.03 -13.22 -3.34
C GLU A 149 20.42 -13.37 -1.93
N LEU A 150 19.52 -12.46 -1.55
CA LEU A 150 18.90 -12.40 -0.22
C LEU A 150 17.45 -12.87 -0.18
N LYS A 151 16.85 -13.22 -1.33
CA LYS A 151 15.41 -13.50 -1.43
C LYS A 151 14.93 -14.56 -0.44
N GLN A 152 15.60 -15.71 -0.37
CA GLN A 152 15.19 -16.81 0.50
C GLN A 152 15.28 -16.42 1.98
N SER A 153 16.36 -15.74 2.37
CA SER A 153 16.60 -15.34 3.75
C SER A 153 15.66 -14.22 4.21
N SER A 154 15.19 -13.37 3.29
CA SER A 154 14.34 -12.22 3.60
C SER A 154 12.92 -12.59 4.03
N LYS A 155 12.43 -13.78 3.66
CA LYS A 155 11.04 -14.23 3.89
C LYS A 155 9.96 -13.37 3.22
N VAL A 156 10.30 -12.65 2.15
CA VAL A 156 9.36 -11.81 1.37
C VAL A 156 8.14 -12.58 0.82
N ALA A 157 8.27 -13.88 0.61
CA ALA A 157 7.18 -14.72 0.10
C ALA A 157 5.93 -14.73 1.01
N LEU A 158 6.10 -14.55 2.32
CA LEU A 158 5.00 -14.56 3.29
C LEU A 158 4.06 -13.35 3.14
N PRO A 159 4.53 -12.09 3.22
CA PRO A 159 3.66 -10.94 2.97
C PRO A 159 3.11 -10.92 1.53
N GLU A 160 3.86 -11.37 0.52
CA GLU A 160 3.35 -11.52 -0.85
C GLU A 160 2.13 -12.46 -0.91
N ALA A 161 2.23 -13.63 -0.31
CA ALA A 161 1.13 -14.60 -0.26
C ALA A 161 -0.07 -14.07 0.53
N MET A 162 0.17 -13.36 1.64
CA MET A 162 -0.91 -12.74 2.40
C MET A 162 -1.67 -11.71 1.57
N VAL A 163 -0.98 -10.77 0.93
CA VAL A 163 -1.61 -9.72 0.09
C VAL A 163 -2.39 -10.35 -1.06
N LYS A 164 -1.82 -11.35 -1.75
CA LYS A 164 -2.55 -12.12 -2.77
C LYS A 164 -3.82 -12.77 -2.21
N GLY A 165 -3.76 -13.35 -1.01
CA GLY A 165 -4.92 -13.92 -0.34
C GLY A 165 -6.01 -12.89 -0.01
N TYR A 166 -5.64 -11.65 0.36
CA TYR A 166 -6.61 -10.55 0.50
C TYR A 166 -7.25 -10.20 -0.84
N ILE A 167 -6.44 -10.01 -1.90
CA ILE A 167 -6.92 -9.69 -3.25
C ILE A 167 -7.92 -10.75 -3.73
N THR A 168 -7.52 -12.02 -3.75
CA THR A 168 -8.37 -13.12 -4.22
C THR A 168 -9.66 -13.24 -3.42
N ARG A 169 -9.62 -13.01 -2.10
CA ARG A 169 -10.85 -13.05 -1.29
C ARG A 169 -11.81 -11.92 -1.67
N LEU A 170 -11.30 -10.70 -1.85
CA LEU A 170 -12.12 -9.53 -2.17
C LEU A 170 -12.67 -9.57 -3.61
N GLU A 171 -11.89 -10.07 -4.56
CA GLU A 171 -12.34 -10.28 -5.94
C GLU A 171 -13.53 -11.25 -6.00
N ASN A 172 -13.51 -12.30 -5.17
CA ASN A 172 -14.53 -13.33 -5.12
C ASN A 172 -15.71 -13.01 -4.18
N GLN A 173 -15.72 -11.83 -3.54
CA GLN A 173 -16.81 -11.42 -2.67
C GLN A 173 -18.02 -11.00 -3.51
N PRO A 174 -19.23 -11.55 -3.25
CA PRO A 174 -20.43 -11.14 -3.99
C PRO A 174 -20.66 -9.63 -3.79
N VAL A 175 -20.93 -8.92 -4.89
CA VAL A 175 -21.25 -7.49 -4.82
C VAL A 175 -22.55 -7.37 -4.03
N GLN A 176 -22.52 -6.62 -2.92
CA GLN A 176 -23.73 -6.25 -2.18
C GLN A 176 -24.72 -5.60 -3.15
N GLY A 177 -25.76 -6.34 -3.55
CA GLY A 177 -26.67 -5.99 -4.64
C GLY A 177 -27.13 -7.20 -5.46
N GLU A 178 -26.32 -8.26 -5.55
CA GLU A 178 -26.76 -9.57 -6.04
C GLU A 178 -27.26 -10.42 -4.87
N ALA A 179 -28.31 -9.94 -4.19
CA ALA A 179 -29.23 -10.88 -3.59
C ALA A 179 -29.84 -11.65 -4.77
N SER A 180 -29.23 -12.80 -5.10
CA SER A 180 -29.89 -13.86 -5.83
C SER A 180 -31.25 -14.05 -5.16
N SER A 181 -32.29 -13.45 -5.75
CA SER A 181 -33.64 -13.91 -5.47
C SER A 181 -33.60 -15.39 -5.77
N PRO A 182 -33.88 -16.28 -4.81
CA PRO A 182 -33.98 -17.69 -5.12
C PRO A 182 -35.08 -17.77 -6.17
N VAL A 183 -34.71 -18.05 -7.42
CA VAL A 183 -35.67 -18.43 -8.44
C VAL A 183 -36.23 -19.76 -7.94
N THR A 184 -37.31 -19.68 -7.17
CA THR A 184 -38.13 -20.84 -6.84
C THR A 184 -38.69 -21.31 -8.17
N LEU A 185 -38.05 -22.32 -8.77
CA LEU A 185 -38.63 -23.06 -9.87
C LEU A 185 -40.01 -23.53 -9.41
N PRO A 186 -41.11 -23.17 -10.10
CA PRO A 186 -42.42 -23.72 -9.79
C PRO A 186 -42.33 -25.25 -9.87
N ALA A 187 -42.93 -25.95 -8.90
CA ALA A 187 -42.96 -27.43 -8.82
C ALA A 187 -43.62 -28.13 -10.03
N GLN A 188 -43.97 -27.38 -11.08
CA GLN A 188 -44.62 -27.85 -12.29
C GLN A 188 -43.64 -28.48 -13.30
N ALA A 189 -42.32 -28.34 -13.10
CA ALA A 189 -41.30 -28.98 -13.94
C ALA A 189 -40.96 -30.43 -13.54
N LEU A 190 -41.56 -30.96 -12.46
CA LEU A 190 -41.39 -32.35 -12.00
C LEU A 190 -42.68 -33.15 -12.22
N ARG A 191 -43.18 -33.20 -13.46
CA ARG A 191 -44.07 -34.28 -13.90
C ARG A 191 -43.50 -34.91 -15.16
N SER A 192 -42.80 -36.02 -14.95
CA SER A 192 -42.51 -36.99 -15.98
C SER A 192 -43.49 -38.13 -15.77
N ASP A 193 -44.58 -38.15 -16.52
CA ASP A 193 -45.43 -39.34 -16.68
C ASP A 193 -45.79 -39.51 -18.16
N ALA A 194 -45.26 -40.62 -18.67
CA ALA A 194 -45.63 -41.48 -19.80
C ALA A 194 -46.31 -40.91 -21.07
N SER A 195 -45.58 -41.10 -22.18
CA SER A 195 -45.97 -41.74 -23.45
C SER A 195 -47.37 -41.52 -24.02
N ASP A 196 -47.44 -40.87 -25.19
CA ASP A 196 -47.93 -41.54 -26.40
C ASP A 196 -47.49 -40.83 -27.69
N VAL A 197 -47.35 -41.65 -28.73
CA VAL A 197 -46.76 -41.43 -30.05
C VAL A 197 -47.50 -40.37 -30.88
N GLN A 198 -46.76 -39.45 -31.54
CA GLN A 198 -47.00 -39.12 -32.96
C GLN A 198 -45.82 -38.35 -33.57
N GLU A 199 -45.22 -38.97 -34.59
CA GLU A 199 -44.37 -38.36 -35.63
C GLU A 199 -44.91 -37.01 -36.13
N HIS A 200 -44.09 -35.97 -36.18
CA HIS A 200 -44.05 -35.03 -37.33
C HIS A 200 -42.78 -34.15 -37.32
N GLN A 201 -41.94 -34.44 -38.31
CA GLN A 201 -41.22 -33.52 -39.19
C GLN A 201 -40.24 -32.48 -38.60
N THR A 202 -39.02 -32.63 -39.09
CA THR A 202 -37.86 -31.75 -38.98
C THR A 202 -37.99 -30.48 -39.84
N LEU A 203 -37.41 -29.39 -39.28
CA LEU A 203 -36.93 -28.12 -39.88
C LEU A 203 -37.83 -26.88 -39.69
N PRO A 204 -37.27 -25.65 -39.68
CA PRO A 204 -35.90 -25.23 -39.37
C PRO A 204 -35.79 -24.02 -38.42
N HIS A 205 -34.60 -23.86 -37.84
CA HIS A 205 -33.94 -22.63 -37.40
C HIS A 205 -34.77 -21.33 -37.33
N SER A 206 -35.17 -20.95 -36.11
CA SER A 206 -35.49 -19.57 -35.76
C SER A 206 -34.21 -18.73 -35.77
N ARG A 207 -33.93 -18.10 -36.92
CA ARG A 207 -32.92 -17.04 -37.06
C ARG A 207 -33.60 -15.72 -36.70
N LEU A 208 -33.42 -15.27 -35.46
CA LEU A 208 -33.82 -13.93 -35.04
C LEU A 208 -33.06 -12.89 -35.87
N VAL A 209 -33.76 -12.24 -36.80
CA VAL A 209 -33.27 -11.10 -37.58
C VAL A 209 -33.46 -9.85 -36.70
N TYR A 210 -32.35 -9.28 -36.23
CA TYR A 210 -32.35 -7.98 -35.57
C TYR A 210 -32.51 -6.90 -36.64
N VAL A 211 -33.69 -6.28 -36.69
CA VAL A 211 -33.95 -5.11 -37.55
C VAL A 211 -33.24 -3.91 -36.93
N VAL A 212 -32.16 -3.48 -37.58
CA VAL A 212 -31.47 -2.22 -37.30
C VAL A 212 -32.44 -1.08 -37.58
N SER A 213 -32.83 -0.33 -36.54
CA SER A 213 -33.45 0.98 -36.72
C SER A 213 -32.36 2.02 -36.88
N GLU A 214 -32.08 2.42 -38.11
CA GLU A 214 -31.37 3.67 -38.38
C GLU A 214 -32.26 4.84 -37.96
N THR A 215 -31.86 5.59 -36.94
CA THR A 215 -32.31 6.97 -36.76
C THR A 215 -31.12 7.90 -36.94
N LYS A 216 -31.32 8.80 -37.89
CA LYS A 216 -30.33 9.62 -38.57
C LYS A 216 -30.21 11.00 -37.91
N ALA A 217 -28.97 11.48 -37.93
CA ALA A 217 -28.49 12.87 -37.95
C ALA A 217 -28.44 13.69 -36.64
N GLU A 218 -27.20 13.97 -36.22
CA GLU A 218 -26.80 15.24 -35.60
C GLU A 218 -27.03 16.43 -36.56
N PRO A 219 -26.94 17.69 -36.06
CA PRO A 219 -25.63 18.34 -36.15
C PRO A 219 -25.25 19.25 -34.97
N THR A 220 -23.98 19.15 -34.56
CA THR A 220 -23.06 20.22 -34.10
C THR A 220 -23.54 21.31 -33.12
N SER A 221 -22.83 21.43 -31.99
CA SER A 221 -22.01 22.63 -31.71
C SER A 221 -21.13 22.53 -30.46
N SER A 222 -19.91 23.03 -30.66
CA SER A 222 -19.03 23.73 -29.70
C SER A 222 -18.41 22.99 -28.51
N LEU A 223 -17.14 22.66 -28.72
CA LEU A 223 -16.02 22.85 -27.80
C LEU A 223 -16.24 23.98 -26.79
N GLN A 224 -16.18 23.68 -25.49
CA GLN A 224 -15.72 24.66 -24.51
C GLN A 224 -14.83 23.99 -23.45
N LYS A 225 -13.52 24.13 -23.67
CA LYS A 225 -12.48 23.96 -22.66
C LYS A 225 -12.67 25.05 -21.60
N PHE A 226 -12.87 24.66 -20.34
CA PHE A 226 -12.65 25.56 -19.21
C PHE A 226 -11.16 25.51 -18.81
N PRO A 227 -10.49 26.66 -18.63
CA PRO A 227 -9.10 26.71 -18.20
C PRO A 227 -8.98 26.48 -16.68
N PRO A 228 -7.84 25.97 -16.17
CA PRO A 228 -7.58 25.89 -14.75
C PRO A 228 -7.21 27.28 -14.20
N THR A 229 -7.96 27.75 -13.21
CA THR A 229 -7.65 29.01 -12.52
C THR A 229 -6.40 28.83 -11.66
N PHE A 230 -5.37 29.56 -12.05
CA PHE A 230 -4.09 29.76 -11.39
C PHE A 230 -4.30 30.54 -10.09
N LEU A 231 -3.93 30.00 -8.93
CA LEU A 231 -3.70 30.79 -7.72
C LEU A 231 -2.27 30.54 -7.23
N LYS A 232 -1.44 31.59 -7.33
CA LYS A 232 -0.09 31.65 -6.74
C LYS A 232 -0.19 31.97 -5.24
N PRO A 233 0.83 31.58 -4.44
CA PRO A 233 0.86 31.77 -2.99
C PRO A 233 1.16 33.22 -2.59
N PHE A 234 0.59 33.65 -1.46
CA PHE A 234 0.90 34.92 -0.81
C PHE A 234 2.13 34.75 0.10
N VAL A 235 2.99 35.78 0.09
CA VAL A 235 4.31 35.89 0.72
C VAL A 235 4.20 36.67 2.04
N ALA A 236 4.86 36.19 3.12
CA ALA A 236 5.47 36.94 4.24
C ALA A 236 5.82 35.96 5.39
N GLY A 237 6.97 35.90 6.06
CA GLY A 237 8.18 36.71 6.08
C GLY A 237 8.34 37.55 7.35
N VAL A 238 8.86 37.01 8.48
CA VAL A 238 9.56 37.69 9.61
C VAL A 238 10.34 36.60 10.41
N CYS A 239 11.67 36.46 10.33
CA CYS A 239 12.78 37.14 11.03
C CYS A 239 12.88 36.95 12.57
N ALA A 240 13.82 36.07 12.94
CA ALA A 240 14.83 36.12 14.02
C ALA A 240 14.66 37.00 15.27
N ALA A 241 14.89 36.39 16.44
CA ALA A 241 15.57 37.02 17.57
C ALA A 241 16.49 36.02 18.30
N LEU A 242 17.74 36.44 18.49
CA LEU A 242 18.88 35.78 19.13
C LEU A 242 18.95 36.10 20.64
N LEU A 243 19.89 35.39 21.30
CA LEU A 243 20.56 35.65 22.59
C LEU A 243 19.98 34.87 23.79
N ALA A 244 20.58 33.76 24.21
CA ALA A 244 21.87 33.56 24.90
C ALA A 244 21.75 33.67 26.44
N VAL A 245 21.85 32.53 27.13
CA VAL A 245 22.54 32.44 28.42
C VAL A 245 23.21 31.07 28.51
N SER A 246 24.54 31.10 28.46
CA SER A 246 25.45 30.04 28.86
C SER A 246 25.65 30.10 30.37
N VAL A 247 25.51 28.98 31.09
CA VAL A 247 26.28 28.72 32.32
C VAL A 247 26.62 27.22 32.35
N ALA A 248 27.92 26.96 32.38
CA ALA A 248 28.52 25.66 32.63
C ALA A 248 28.45 25.29 34.12
N ILE A 249 28.66 23.99 34.40
CA ILE A 249 29.44 23.38 35.51
C ILE A 249 28.73 22.14 36.12
N PRO A 250 29.48 21.09 36.50
CA PRO A 250 29.11 19.68 36.32
C PRO A 250 28.96 18.88 37.63
N GLY A 251 28.63 17.59 37.49
CA GLY A 251 29.07 16.52 38.39
C GLY A 251 27.95 15.70 39.04
N TRP A 252 27.81 14.43 38.64
CA TRP A 252 28.29 13.22 39.32
C TRP A 252 27.91 11.99 38.50
#